data_AF-A0A7M7INW0-F1
#
_entry.id   AF-A0A7M7INW0-F1
#
_cell.length_a   1.000
_cell.length_b   1.000
_cell.length_c   1.000
_cell.angle_alpha   90.00
_cell.angle_beta   90.00
_cell.angle_gamma   90.00
#
_symmetry.space_group_name_H-M   'P 1'
#
loop_
_entity.id
_entity.type
_entity.pdbx_description
1 polymer ?
#
loop_
_entity_poly.entity_id
_entity_poly.type
_entity_poly.pdbx_seq_one_letter_code
_entity_poly.pdbx_strand_id
1 'polypeptide(L)'
;MLKSILSMHGKCKLILRVIAFRNLSETKYQESFQCRIIDYFESLYAEALILEPKAINRLVKDSIEIIKQDGIKCSIRLKDLDRFLWSISHLGLTLTLNQKSVLQMYFEQRINEYKIKVNLGILVNSVLCLHMLQCWNKKVIKNLLEENIFMPVFYEKYHWKIRSRLQLLISLIIIEMKLVVPHNLKKQIKISSNPSKYINAVAEIASSLVEQGMIRNVVIECPIRTLQIPGVTLITDKNIYHIDVLDNLTCFRNTNIPHGLMKLKIRLLSRLKYRQIAISNRMFKDSEALHTAIELLIINSISENKT
;
A
#
# COMPACT_ATOMS: atom_id res chain seq x y z
N MET A 1 21.33 14.69 -8.18
CA MET A 1 19.95 14.74 -7.66
C MET A 1 18.93 14.99 -8.76
N LEU A 2 18.93 16.14 -9.45
CA LEU A 2 18.15 16.34 -10.68
C LEU A 2 18.61 15.41 -11.82
N LYS A 3 19.93 15.18 -11.96
CA LYS A 3 20.51 14.32 -13.03
C LYS A 3 20.00 12.86 -13.06
N SER A 4 19.67 12.25 -11.92
CA SER A 4 19.14 10.88 -11.87
C SER A 4 17.64 10.79 -12.20
N ILE A 5 16.89 11.85 -11.91
CA ILE A 5 15.49 12.00 -12.35
C ILE A 5 15.44 12.41 -13.84
N LEU A 6 16.41 13.21 -14.30
CA LEU A 6 16.56 13.67 -15.68
C LEU A 6 16.93 12.55 -16.66
N SER A 7 17.60 11.48 -16.22
CA SER A 7 18.00 10.40 -17.12
C SER A 7 16.90 9.36 -17.39
N MET A 8 15.85 9.30 -16.56
CA MET A 8 14.81 8.27 -16.72
C MET A 8 13.67 8.69 -17.65
N HIS A 9 13.34 9.98 -17.81
CA HIS A 9 12.25 10.41 -18.69
C HIS A 9 12.60 11.69 -19.47
N GLY A 10 12.61 11.58 -20.80
CA GLY A 10 12.75 12.70 -21.76
C GLY A 10 11.55 13.67 -21.75
N LYS A 11 11.30 14.34 -20.62
CA LYS A 11 10.34 15.45 -20.48
C LYS A 11 10.93 16.60 -19.66
N CYS A 12 12.07 17.13 -20.12
CA CYS A 12 12.75 18.30 -19.54
C CYS A 12 11.91 19.60 -19.50
N LYS A 13 10.82 19.71 -20.27
CA LYS A 13 9.98 20.92 -20.32
C LYS A 13 9.13 21.15 -19.06
N LEU A 14 8.79 20.10 -18.29
CA LEU A 14 7.93 20.22 -17.10
C LEU A 14 8.71 20.53 -15.81
N ILE A 15 9.93 20.02 -15.70
CA ILE A 15 10.83 20.32 -14.57
C ILE A 15 11.27 21.79 -14.62
N LEU A 16 11.52 22.33 -15.81
CA LEU A 16 11.74 23.76 -16.02
C LEU A 16 10.55 24.62 -15.57
N ARG A 17 9.31 24.10 -15.68
CA ARG A 17 8.12 24.78 -15.16
C ARG A 17 8.05 24.78 -13.63
N VAL A 18 8.59 23.77 -12.95
CA VAL A 18 8.71 23.76 -11.47
C VAL A 18 9.80 24.69 -10.96
N ILE A 19 10.89 24.84 -11.71
CA ILE A 19 11.91 25.86 -11.40
C ILE A 19 11.33 27.26 -11.63
N ALA A 20 10.53 27.47 -12.69
CA ALA A 20 9.80 28.71 -12.93
C ALA A 20 8.69 28.97 -11.88
N PHE A 21 8.14 27.91 -11.26
CA PHE A 21 7.07 27.97 -10.26
C PHE A 21 7.51 28.61 -8.94
N ARG A 22 8.82 28.66 -8.63
CA ARG A 22 9.33 29.43 -7.49
C ARG A 22 9.09 30.95 -7.62
N ASN A 23 8.73 31.45 -8.80
CA ASN A 23 8.74 32.88 -9.11
C ASN A 23 7.38 33.48 -9.53
N LEU A 24 6.25 32.77 -9.43
CA LEU A 24 4.96 33.28 -9.95
C LEU A 24 3.87 33.31 -8.88
N SER A 25 3.65 34.49 -8.32
CA SER A 25 2.50 34.87 -7.48
C SER A 25 1.24 35.14 -8.32
N GLU A 26 0.10 34.79 -7.73
CA GLU A 26 -1.28 35.27 -7.98
C GLU A 26 -2.01 34.83 -9.27
N THR A 27 -2.98 33.90 -9.12
CA THR A 27 -4.36 33.92 -9.69
C THR A 27 -5.11 32.60 -9.46
N LYS A 28 -6.44 32.62 -9.46
CA LYS A 28 -7.38 31.49 -9.21
C LYS A 28 -7.19 30.25 -10.13
N TYR A 29 -6.57 30.42 -11.29
CA TYR A 29 -6.18 29.31 -12.18
C TYR A 29 -4.93 28.55 -11.69
N GLN A 30 -4.13 29.15 -10.80
CA GLN A 30 -2.95 28.50 -10.23
C GLN A 30 -3.32 27.36 -9.29
N GLU A 31 -4.33 27.47 -8.42
CA GLU A 31 -4.64 26.43 -7.41
C GLU A 31 -4.94 25.05 -8.04
N SER A 32 -5.80 25.01 -9.07
CA SER A 32 -6.10 23.75 -9.78
C SER A 32 -4.90 23.20 -10.57
N PHE A 33 -4.02 24.09 -11.02
CA PHE A 33 -2.79 23.73 -11.73
C PHE A 33 -1.68 23.28 -10.75
N GLN A 34 -1.65 23.86 -9.56
CA GLN A 34 -0.75 23.56 -8.44
C GLN A 34 -1.03 22.16 -7.90
N CYS A 35 -2.30 21.83 -7.64
CA CYS A 35 -2.70 20.48 -7.23
C CYS A 35 -2.20 19.44 -8.23
N ARG A 36 -2.43 19.66 -9.53
CA ARG A 36 -1.99 18.73 -10.60
C ARG A 36 -0.48 18.54 -10.66
N ILE A 37 0.29 19.60 -10.43
CA ILE A 37 1.75 19.50 -10.42
C ILE A 37 2.19 18.70 -9.19
N ILE A 38 1.70 19.04 -8.01
CA ILE A 38 2.12 18.39 -6.76
C ILE A 38 1.77 16.89 -6.82
N ASP A 39 0.54 16.55 -7.19
CA ASP A 39 0.08 15.16 -7.31
C ASP A 39 0.93 14.37 -8.32
N TYR A 40 1.35 15.02 -9.42
CA TYR A 40 2.20 14.40 -10.42
C TYR A 40 3.60 14.10 -9.88
N PHE A 41 4.22 15.01 -9.12
CA PHE A 41 5.53 14.76 -8.52
C PHE A 41 5.48 13.66 -7.47
N GLU A 42 4.46 13.67 -6.61
CA GLU A 42 4.27 12.61 -5.63
C GLU A 42 4.07 11.25 -6.30
N SER A 43 3.30 11.22 -7.40
CA SER A 43 3.12 10.01 -8.19
C SER A 43 4.42 9.51 -8.80
N LEU A 44 5.30 10.41 -9.25
CA LEU A 44 6.61 10.01 -9.77
C LEU A 44 7.48 9.37 -8.67
N TYR A 45 7.49 9.93 -7.46
CA TYR A 45 8.20 9.32 -6.33
C TYR A 45 7.61 7.96 -5.96
N ALA A 46 6.28 7.85 -5.95
CA ALA A 46 5.56 6.62 -5.65
C ALA A 46 5.82 5.54 -6.71
N GLU A 47 5.70 5.87 -7.99
CA GLU A 47 5.97 4.96 -9.12
C GLU A 47 7.43 4.49 -9.15
N ALA A 48 8.38 5.40 -8.85
CA ALA A 48 9.80 5.07 -8.82
C ALA A 48 10.24 4.37 -7.52
N LEU A 49 9.37 4.31 -6.51
CA LEU A 49 9.70 3.87 -5.15
C LEU A 49 10.98 4.54 -4.63
N ILE A 50 11.07 5.86 -4.79
CA ILE A 50 12.20 6.66 -4.30
C ILE A 50 11.77 7.42 -3.04
N LEU A 51 12.55 7.28 -1.97
CA LEU A 51 12.30 7.96 -0.69
C LEU A 51 13.17 9.21 -0.55
N GLU A 52 12.54 10.39 -0.65
CA GLU A 52 13.14 11.69 -0.39
C GLU A 52 12.33 12.44 0.68
N PRO A 53 12.54 12.14 1.98
CA PRO A 53 11.59 12.53 3.03
C PRO A 53 11.31 14.03 3.11
N LYS A 54 12.33 14.88 2.92
CA LYS A 54 12.18 16.35 2.96
C LYS A 54 11.28 16.86 1.83
N ALA A 55 11.49 16.37 0.60
CA ALA A 55 10.70 16.78 -0.56
C ALA A 55 9.26 16.27 -0.44
N ILE A 56 9.10 14.98 -0.11
CA ILE A 56 7.78 14.34 0.03
C ILE A 56 6.98 15.02 1.15
N ASN A 57 7.56 15.25 2.33
CA ASN A 57 6.84 15.90 3.44
C ASN A 57 6.39 17.32 3.08
N ARG A 58 7.19 18.05 2.28
CA ARG A 58 6.80 19.38 1.81
C ARG A 58 5.63 19.32 0.84
N LEU A 59 5.69 18.43 -0.16
CA LEU A 59 4.62 18.23 -1.14
C LEU A 59 3.30 17.85 -0.45
N VAL A 60 3.35 16.89 0.49
CA VAL A 60 2.16 16.47 1.25
C VAL A 60 1.59 17.62 2.07
N LYS A 61 2.45 18.42 2.72
CA LYS A 61 1.99 19.58 3.49
C LYS A 61 1.27 20.59 2.60
N ASP A 62 1.84 20.90 1.43
CA ASP A 62 1.26 21.85 0.49
C ASP A 62 -0.05 21.31 -0.10
N SER A 63 -0.13 20.02 -0.48
CA SER A 63 -1.37 19.37 -0.93
C SER A 63 -2.48 19.39 0.11
N ILE A 64 -2.16 19.10 1.38
CA ILE A 64 -3.16 19.12 2.45
C ILE A 64 -3.72 20.54 2.66
N GLU A 65 -2.86 21.56 2.58
CA GLU A 65 -3.31 22.95 2.69
C GLU A 65 -4.23 23.35 1.53
N ILE A 66 -3.89 22.93 0.30
CA ILE A 66 -4.76 23.13 -0.88
C ILE A 66 -6.11 22.44 -0.68
N ILE A 67 -6.13 21.17 -0.24
CA ILE A 67 -7.37 20.42 0.04
C ILE A 67 -8.21 21.13 1.12
N LYS A 68 -7.55 21.62 2.18
CA LYS A 68 -8.22 22.35 3.26
C LYS A 68 -8.89 23.63 2.75
N GLN A 69 -8.19 24.40 1.93
CA GLN A 69 -8.72 25.64 1.33
C GLN A 69 -9.83 25.36 0.31
N ASP A 70 -9.73 24.25 -0.41
CA ASP A 70 -10.74 23.82 -1.38
C ASP A 70 -12.01 23.24 -0.73
N GLY A 71 -12.02 22.94 0.58
CA GLY A 71 -13.14 22.30 1.26
C GLY A 71 -14.50 23.01 1.11
N ILE A 72 -14.51 24.32 0.83
CA ILE A 72 -15.74 25.08 0.56
C ILE A 72 -16.18 24.95 -0.91
N LYS A 73 -15.22 24.93 -1.84
CA LYS A 73 -15.48 24.98 -3.29
C LYS A 73 -15.59 23.58 -3.92
N CYS A 74 -14.96 22.58 -3.31
CA CYS A 74 -14.85 21.21 -3.82
C CYS A 74 -14.42 21.15 -5.30
N SER A 75 -13.51 22.03 -5.72
CA SER A 75 -13.12 22.21 -7.12
C SER A 75 -12.05 21.22 -7.60
N ILE A 76 -11.32 20.58 -6.69
CA ILE A 76 -10.36 19.52 -7.03
C ILE A 76 -11.11 18.38 -7.72
N ARG A 77 -10.56 17.78 -8.78
CA ARG A 77 -11.22 16.64 -9.44
C ARG A 77 -11.01 15.39 -8.61
N LEU A 78 -12.01 14.51 -8.54
CA LEU A 78 -11.89 13.23 -7.84
C LEU A 78 -10.68 12.40 -8.29
N LYS A 79 -10.32 12.47 -9.59
CA LYS A 79 -9.14 11.77 -10.14
C LYS A 79 -7.81 12.32 -9.61
N ASP A 80 -7.74 13.62 -9.35
CA ASP A 80 -6.53 14.27 -8.83
C ASP A 80 -6.39 13.90 -7.34
N LEU A 81 -7.48 14.00 -6.57
CA LEU A 81 -7.54 13.54 -5.17
C LEU A 81 -7.21 12.04 -5.03
N ASP A 82 -7.77 11.18 -5.88
CA ASP A 82 -7.48 9.75 -5.87
C ASP A 82 -6.00 9.46 -6.15
N ARG A 83 -5.39 10.22 -7.07
CA ARG A 83 -3.96 10.11 -7.39
C ARG A 83 -3.08 10.58 -6.24
N PHE A 84 -3.45 11.68 -5.57
CA PHE A 84 -2.83 12.14 -4.34
C PHE A 84 -2.87 11.05 -3.26
N LEU A 85 -4.06 10.55 -2.92
CA LEU A 85 -4.29 9.51 -1.93
C LEU A 85 -3.51 8.22 -2.25
N TRP A 86 -3.51 7.82 -3.53
CA TRP A 86 -2.72 6.69 -4.00
C TRP A 86 -1.23 6.92 -3.77
N SER A 87 -0.70 8.09 -4.12
CA SER A 87 0.74 8.40 -3.99
C SER A 87 1.20 8.31 -2.53
N ILE A 88 0.52 9.02 -1.63
CA ILE A 88 0.91 9.05 -0.22
C ILE A 88 0.70 7.70 0.48
N SER A 89 -0.33 6.94 0.08
CA SER A 89 -0.58 5.60 0.63
C SER A 89 0.42 4.58 0.10
N HIS A 90 0.84 4.67 -1.17
CA HIS A 90 1.83 3.80 -1.79
C HIS A 90 3.25 4.08 -1.27
N LEU A 91 3.56 5.33 -0.95
CA LEU A 91 4.77 5.71 -0.19
C LEU A 91 4.68 5.29 1.30
N GLY A 92 3.50 4.86 1.78
CA GLY A 92 3.32 4.40 3.16
C GLY A 92 3.64 5.49 4.19
N LEU A 93 3.22 6.72 3.92
CA LEU A 93 3.46 7.87 4.79
C LEU A 93 2.57 7.83 6.04
N THR A 94 3.09 8.36 7.13
CA THR A 94 2.33 8.56 8.37
C THR A 94 1.88 10.00 8.44
N LEU A 95 0.56 10.20 8.42
CA LEU A 95 -0.05 11.53 8.51
C LEU A 95 -0.30 11.94 9.96
N THR A 96 -0.20 13.24 10.25
CA THR A 96 -0.60 13.81 11.54
C THR A 96 -2.12 13.78 11.71
N LEU A 97 -2.62 13.80 12.95
CA LEU A 97 -4.06 13.77 13.22
C LEU A 97 -4.85 14.85 12.47
N ASN A 98 -4.28 16.07 12.39
CA ASN A 98 -4.89 17.17 11.62
C ASN A 98 -4.98 16.86 10.12
N GLN A 99 -3.91 16.33 9.52
CA GLN A 99 -3.92 15.94 8.10
C GLN A 99 -4.96 14.84 7.83
N LYS A 100 -5.09 13.86 8.74
CA LYS A 100 -6.11 12.82 8.64
C LYS A 100 -7.51 13.40 8.68
N SER A 101 -7.77 14.33 9.61
CA SER A 101 -9.08 14.99 9.75
C SER A 101 -9.46 15.77 8.49
N VAL A 102 -8.52 16.52 7.90
CA VAL A 102 -8.77 17.25 6.65
C VAL A 102 -9.19 16.30 5.53
N LEU A 103 -8.45 15.19 5.33
CA LEU A 103 -8.77 14.22 4.30
C LEU A 103 -10.10 13.50 4.53
N GLN A 104 -10.40 13.14 5.78
CA GLN A 104 -11.67 12.53 6.16
C GLN A 104 -12.85 13.44 5.85
N MET A 105 -12.80 14.69 6.34
CA MET A 105 -13.86 15.67 6.12
C MET A 105 -14.06 15.95 4.64
N TYR A 106 -12.97 16.16 3.89
CA TYR A 106 -13.04 16.45 2.47
C TYR A 106 -13.63 15.27 1.67
N PHE A 107 -13.24 14.04 2.02
CA PHE A 107 -13.82 12.83 1.41
C PHE A 107 -15.32 12.69 1.74
N GLU A 108 -15.71 12.91 3.00
CA GLU A 108 -17.10 12.80 3.45
C GLU A 108 -18.01 13.83 2.79
N GLN A 109 -17.57 15.07 2.66
CA GLN A 109 -18.31 16.14 1.97
C GLN A 109 -18.66 15.76 0.52
N ARG A 110 -17.78 14.99 -0.13
CA ARG A 110 -17.89 14.64 -1.55
C ARG A 110 -18.34 13.21 -1.80
N ILE A 111 -18.78 12.49 -0.77
CA ILE A 111 -19.12 11.06 -0.87
C ILE A 111 -20.19 10.79 -1.93
N ASN A 112 -21.13 11.71 -2.13
CA ASN A 112 -22.20 11.56 -3.11
C ASN A 112 -21.67 11.59 -4.55
N GLU A 113 -20.63 12.37 -4.84
CA GLU A 113 -19.98 12.36 -6.16
C GLU A 113 -19.29 11.02 -6.44
N TYR A 114 -18.73 10.39 -5.40
CA TYR A 114 -18.10 9.07 -5.50
C TYR A 114 -19.11 7.93 -5.73
N LYS A 115 -20.32 8.04 -5.18
CA LYS A 115 -21.37 7.01 -5.30
C LYS A 115 -21.93 6.87 -6.72
N ILE A 116 -21.65 7.83 -7.61
CA ILE A 116 -22.05 7.75 -9.01
C ILE A 116 -21.31 6.58 -9.69
N LYS A 117 -22.04 5.78 -10.47
CA LYS A 117 -21.55 4.55 -11.11
C LYS A 117 -20.17 4.69 -11.79
N VAL A 118 -19.98 5.75 -12.58
CA VAL A 118 -18.71 6.01 -13.31
C VAL A 118 -17.52 6.23 -12.36
N ASN A 119 -17.76 6.67 -11.13
CA ASN A 119 -16.75 6.97 -10.13
C ASN A 119 -16.50 5.85 -9.13
N LEU A 120 -17.25 4.74 -9.17
CA LEU A 120 -17.09 3.65 -8.18
C LEU A 120 -15.69 3.04 -8.16
N GLY A 121 -14.99 3.02 -9.30
CA GLY A 121 -13.58 2.59 -9.34
C GLY A 121 -12.64 3.52 -8.56
N ILE A 122 -12.91 4.83 -8.61
CA ILE A 122 -12.20 5.86 -7.85
C ILE A 122 -12.57 5.74 -6.37
N LEU A 123 -13.86 5.55 -6.05
CA LEU A 123 -14.32 5.33 -4.68
C LEU A 123 -13.60 4.16 -4.00
N VAL A 124 -13.54 2.99 -4.68
CA VAL A 124 -12.85 1.81 -4.16
C VAL A 124 -11.38 2.10 -3.87
N ASN A 125 -10.70 2.77 -4.79
CA ASN A 125 -9.28 3.08 -4.64
C ASN A 125 -9.03 4.11 -3.53
N SER A 126 -9.80 5.20 -3.51
CA SER A 126 -9.70 6.25 -2.49
C SER A 126 -9.99 5.73 -1.09
N VAL A 127 -11.02 4.90 -0.92
CA VAL A 127 -11.35 4.27 0.37
C VAL A 127 -10.23 3.31 0.81
N LEU A 128 -9.70 2.49 -0.11
CA LEU A 128 -8.54 1.63 0.17
C LEU A 128 -7.33 2.47 0.63
N CYS A 129 -7.01 3.55 -0.07
CA CYS A 129 -5.88 4.43 0.25
C CYS A 129 -6.06 5.10 1.61
N LEU A 130 -7.25 5.64 1.90
CA LEU A 130 -7.58 6.18 3.23
C LEU A 130 -7.42 5.13 4.32
N HIS A 131 -7.80 3.88 4.06
CA HIS A 131 -7.62 2.79 5.02
C HIS A 131 -6.14 2.41 5.21
N MET A 132 -5.34 2.43 4.15
CA MET A 132 -3.89 2.25 4.23
C MET A 132 -3.22 3.33 5.07
N LEU A 133 -3.65 4.59 4.91
CA LEU A 133 -3.18 5.77 5.66
C LEU A 133 -3.74 5.86 7.09
N GLN A 134 -4.61 4.92 7.49
CA GLN A 134 -5.30 4.94 8.79
C GLN A 134 -6.10 6.24 8.99
N CYS A 135 -6.80 6.64 7.94
CA CYS A 135 -7.65 7.84 7.82
C CYS A 135 -9.11 7.47 7.51
N TRP A 136 -9.61 6.32 7.97
CA TRP A 136 -10.95 5.86 7.64
C TRP A 136 -11.98 6.30 8.70
N ASN A 137 -13.26 6.40 8.29
CA ASN A 137 -14.41 6.57 9.20
C ASN A 137 -15.29 5.31 9.17
N LYS A 138 -15.46 4.62 10.31
CA LYS A 138 -16.19 3.34 10.38
C LYS A 138 -17.62 3.48 9.90
N LYS A 139 -18.26 4.60 10.26
CA LYS A 139 -19.65 4.88 9.94
C LYS A 139 -19.83 5.01 8.43
N VAL A 140 -18.94 5.72 7.76
CA VAL A 140 -18.97 5.88 6.30
C VAL A 140 -18.85 4.52 5.60
N ILE A 141 -17.91 3.68 6.02
CA ILE A 141 -17.73 2.34 5.42
C ILE A 141 -18.94 1.45 5.67
N LYS A 142 -19.49 1.49 6.90
CA LYS A 142 -20.71 0.76 7.24
C LYS A 142 -21.88 1.18 6.33
N ASN A 143 -22.10 2.47 6.16
CA ASN A 143 -23.14 2.99 5.28
C ASN A 143 -22.94 2.54 3.82
N LEU A 144 -21.71 2.61 3.29
CA LEU A 144 -21.42 2.15 1.93
C LEU A 144 -21.70 0.65 1.71
N LEU A 145 -21.50 -0.17 2.74
CA LEU A 145 -21.83 -1.60 2.71
C LEU A 145 -23.35 -1.83 2.77
N GLU A 146 -24.06 -1.13 3.66
CA GLU A 146 -25.52 -1.24 3.82
C GLU A 146 -26.27 -0.77 2.57
N GLU A 147 -25.79 0.30 1.94
CA GLU A 147 -26.31 0.82 0.67
C GLU A 147 -25.90 -0.03 -0.55
N ASN A 148 -25.15 -1.13 -0.36
CA ASN A 148 -24.68 -2.01 -1.44
C ASN A 148 -23.86 -1.31 -2.54
N ILE A 149 -23.18 -0.20 -2.22
CA ILE A 149 -22.48 0.65 -3.20
C ILE A 149 -21.37 -0.11 -3.96
N PHE A 150 -20.76 -1.12 -3.33
CA PHE A 150 -19.69 -1.90 -3.94
C PHE A 150 -20.18 -3.06 -4.83
N MET A 151 -21.47 -3.40 -4.80
CA MET A 151 -22.02 -4.53 -5.55
C MET A 151 -21.83 -4.38 -7.07
N PRO A 152 -22.10 -3.21 -7.71
CA PRO A 152 -21.86 -3.03 -9.14
C PRO A 152 -20.40 -3.29 -9.55
N VAL A 153 -19.43 -2.91 -8.70
CA VAL A 153 -18.00 -3.13 -8.98
C VAL A 153 -17.67 -4.62 -9.08
N PHE A 154 -18.34 -5.45 -8.28
CA PHE A 154 -18.10 -6.89 -8.25
C PHE A 154 -18.76 -7.62 -9.43
N TYR A 155 -20.01 -7.29 -9.75
CA TYR A 155 -20.83 -8.02 -10.72
C TYR A 155 -20.72 -7.51 -12.15
N GLU A 156 -20.52 -6.21 -12.34
CA GLU A 156 -20.44 -5.63 -13.68
C GLU A 156 -19.02 -5.73 -14.26
N LYS A 157 -18.87 -5.48 -15.58
CA LYS A 157 -17.60 -5.56 -16.35
C LYS A 157 -16.53 -4.51 -15.96
N TYR A 158 -16.40 -4.15 -14.68
CA TYR A 158 -15.26 -3.37 -14.19
C TYR A 158 -13.95 -4.12 -14.43
N HIS A 159 -12.90 -3.35 -14.73
CA HIS A 159 -11.56 -3.89 -14.95
C HIS A 159 -11.07 -4.69 -13.73
N TRP A 160 -10.39 -5.81 -13.96
CA TRP A 160 -9.97 -6.74 -12.91
C TRP A 160 -9.13 -6.08 -11.80
N LYS A 161 -8.32 -5.07 -12.13
CA LYS A 161 -7.55 -4.28 -11.14
C LYS A 161 -8.45 -3.59 -10.11
N ILE A 162 -9.60 -3.06 -10.52
CA ILE A 162 -10.56 -2.41 -9.62
C ILE A 162 -11.19 -3.47 -8.70
N ARG A 163 -11.59 -4.61 -9.27
CA ARG A 163 -12.14 -5.72 -8.49
C ARG A 163 -11.13 -6.29 -7.48
N SER A 164 -9.86 -6.38 -7.87
CA SER A 164 -8.76 -6.78 -6.96
C SER A 164 -8.59 -5.80 -5.81
N ARG A 165 -8.64 -4.48 -6.06
CA ARG A 165 -8.57 -3.46 -5.01
C ARG A 165 -9.78 -3.52 -4.07
N LEU A 166 -10.97 -3.79 -4.62
CA LEU A 166 -12.16 -4.01 -3.80
C LEU A 166 -11.98 -5.23 -2.88
N GLN A 167 -11.47 -6.34 -3.38
CA GLN A 167 -11.22 -7.53 -2.56
C GLN A 167 -10.17 -7.29 -1.46
N LEU A 168 -9.14 -6.49 -1.74
CA LEU A 168 -8.18 -6.06 -0.73
C LEU A 168 -8.87 -5.20 0.33
N LEU A 169 -9.68 -4.23 -0.09
CA LEU A 169 -10.49 -3.40 0.81
C LEU A 169 -11.43 -4.23 1.68
N ILE A 170 -12.14 -5.22 1.11
CA ILE A 170 -13.00 -6.13 1.87
C ILE A 170 -12.19 -6.89 2.93
N SER A 171 -10.96 -7.30 2.61
CA SER A 171 -10.08 -7.96 3.57
C SER A 171 -9.69 -7.03 4.72
N LEU A 172 -9.43 -5.75 4.44
CA LEU A 172 -9.18 -4.73 5.47
C LEU A 172 -10.39 -4.53 6.40
N ILE A 173 -11.58 -4.43 5.81
CA ILE A 173 -12.83 -4.25 6.55
C ILE A 173 -13.07 -5.42 7.51
N ILE A 174 -12.82 -6.65 7.05
CA ILE A 174 -12.99 -7.86 7.87
C ILE A 174 -11.93 -7.92 8.98
N ILE A 175 -10.66 -7.72 8.66
CA ILE A 175 -9.54 -7.91 9.58
C ILE A 175 -9.47 -6.78 10.62
N GLU A 176 -9.51 -5.51 10.18
CA GLU A 176 -9.23 -4.37 11.05
C GLU A 176 -10.52 -3.74 11.62
N MET A 177 -11.60 -3.66 10.83
CA MET A 177 -12.83 -2.99 11.26
C MET A 177 -13.85 -3.94 11.91
N LYS A 178 -13.68 -5.26 11.68
CA LYS A 178 -14.59 -6.33 12.12
C LYS A 178 -16.05 -6.07 11.74
N LEU A 179 -16.27 -5.51 10.55
CA LEU A 179 -17.62 -5.28 10.03
C LEU A 179 -18.12 -6.52 9.29
N VAL A 180 -19.44 -6.74 9.35
CA VAL A 180 -20.10 -7.77 8.55
C VAL A 180 -20.15 -7.30 7.10
N VAL A 181 -19.51 -8.07 6.22
CA VAL A 181 -19.53 -7.84 4.77
C VAL A 181 -20.55 -8.78 4.11
N PRO A 182 -21.36 -8.30 3.14
CA PRO A 182 -22.23 -9.16 2.34
C PRO A 182 -21.51 -10.37 1.75
N HIS A 183 -22.12 -11.56 1.83
CA HIS A 183 -21.50 -12.82 1.37
C HIS A 183 -21.00 -12.74 -0.07
N ASN A 184 -21.76 -12.06 -0.92
CA ASN A 184 -21.45 -11.83 -2.34
C ASN A 184 -20.09 -11.15 -2.57
N LEU A 185 -19.74 -10.19 -1.72
CA LEU A 185 -18.46 -9.46 -1.82
C LEU A 185 -17.27 -10.25 -1.25
N LYS A 186 -17.52 -11.39 -0.57
CA LYS A 186 -16.46 -12.27 -0.03
C LYS A 186 -15.91 -13.26 -1.07
N LYS A 187 -16.52 -13.35 -2.25
CA LYS A 187 -16.10 -14.27 -3.32
C LYS A 187 -14.70 -13.91 -3.82
N GLN A 188 -13.84 -14.93 -3.90
CA GLN A 188 -12.43 -14.75 -4.17
C GLN A 188 -12.15 -14.52 -5.66
N ILE A 189 -11.23 -13.58 -5.93
CA ILE A 189 -10.55 -13.47 -7.20
C ILE A 189 -9.17 -14.09 -6.98
N LYS A 190 -8.91 -15.26 -7.57
CA LYS A 190 -7.58 -15.85 -7.56
C LYS A 190 -6.68 -14.99 -8.44
N ILE A 191 -5.57 -14.53 -7.89
CA ILE A 191 -4.52 -13.88 -8.65
C ILE A 191 -3.25 -14.68 -8.38
N SER A 192 -2.71 -15.31 -9.42
CA SER A 192 -1.45 -16.03 -9.34
C SER A 192 -0.31 -15.03 -9.16
N SER A 193 0.54 -15.25 -8.16
CA SER A 193 1.83 -14.57 -8.03
C SER A 193 2.93 -15.59 -8.28
N ASN A 194 3.88 -15.25 -9.14
CA ASN A 194 5.10 -16.05 -9.29
C ASN A 194 6.07 -15.64 -8.18
N PRO A 195 6.44 -16.56 -7.26
CA PRO A 195 7.41 -16.25 -6.22
C PRO A 195 8.78 -15.93 -6.83
N SER A 196 9.51 -15.02 -6.19
CA SER A 196 10.88 -14.71 -6.61
C SER A 196 11.82 -15.87 -6.28
N LYS A 197 12.99 -15.91 -6.94
CA LYS A 197 14.04 -16.88 -6.60
C LYS A 197 14.45 -16.85 -5.12
N TYR A 198 14.38 -15.68 -4.48
CA TYR A 198 14.71 -15.52 -3.07
C TYR A 198 13.64 -16.14 -2.16
N ILE A 199 12.35 -15.99 -2.51
CA ILE A 199 11.26 -16.65 -1.80
C ILE A 199 11.36 -18.17 -1.92
N ASN A 200 11.68 -18.68 -3.12
CA ASN A 200 11.87 -20.11 -3.33
C ASN A 200 13.03 -20.66 -2.49
N ALA A 201 14.18 -19.97 -2.48
CA ALA A 201 15.32 -20.37 -1.65
C ALA A 201 14.98 -20.40 -0.15
N VAL A 202 14.22 -19.42 0.37
CA VAL A 202 13.76 -19.43 1.77
C VAL A 202 12.82 -20.61 2.02
N ALA A 203 11.94 -20.93 1.07
CA ALA A 203 11.02 -22.05 1.21
C ALA A 203 11.74 -23.41 1.18
N GLU A 204 12.77 -23.57 0.37
CA GLU A 204 13.63 -24.76 0.34
C GLU A 204 14.35 -24.95 1.69
N ILE A 205 14.98 -23.89 2.21
CA ILE A 205 15.62 -23.92 3.53
C ILE A 205 14.61 -24.23 4.63
N ALA A 206 13.42 -23.62 4.58
CA ALA A 206 12.39 -23.91 5.56
C ALA A 206 11.85 -25.35 5.45
N SER A 207 11.84 -25.93 4.26
CA SER A 207 11.38 -27.31 4.04
C SER A 207 12.34 -28.33 4.65
N SER A 208 13.66 -28.09 4.62
CA SER A 208 14.61 -28.95 5.33
C SER A 208 14.39 -28.94 6.85
N LEU A 209 13.90 -27.83 7.42
CA LEU A 209 13.51 -27.76 8.84
C LEU A 209 12.23 -28.55 9.16
N VAL A 210 11.38 -28.83 8.16
CA VAL A 210 10.25 -29.74 8.30
C VAL A 210 10.74 -31.19 8.39
N GLU A 211 11.69 -31.56 7.54
CA GLU A 211 12.32 -32.89 7.56
C GLU A 211 13.02 -33.18 8.89
N GLN A 212 13.58 -32.15 9.52
CA GLN A 212 14.18 -32.20 10.86
C GLN A 212 13.16 -32.20 12.02
N GLY A 213 11.86 -32.08 11.73
CA GLY A 213 10.78 -32.07 12.75
C GLY A 213 10.68 -30.78 13.56
N MET A 214 11.38 -29.70 13.17
CA MET A 214 11.31 -28.41 13.88
C MET A 214 10.09 -27.56 13.48
N ILE A 215 9.57 -27.76 12.27
CA ILE A 215 8.43 -27.06 11.70
C ILE A 215 7.45 -28.11 11.18
N ARG A 216 6.14 -27.90 11.33
CA ARG A 216 5.12 -28.84 10.84
C ARG A 216 4.85 -28.72 9.35
N ASN A 217 4.84 -27.49 8.84
CA ASN A 217 4.48 -27.22 7.46
C ASN A 217 5.07 -25.89 6.95
N VAL A 218 5.29 -25.81 5.65
CA VAL A 218 5.81 -24.65 4.91
C VAL A 218 4.95 -24.43 3.68
N VAL A 219 4.50 -23.19 3.47
CA VAL A 219 3.70 -22.80 2.29
C VAL A 219 4.16 -21.46 1.76
N ILE A 220 4.37 -21.37 0.44
CA ILE A 220 4.57 -20.08 -0.24
C ILE A 220 3.21 -19.46 -0.51
N GLU A 221 2.89 -18.35 0.15
CA GLU A 221 1.60 -17.67 0.03
C GLU A 221 1.66 -16.21 0.44
N CYS A 222 0.54 -15.49 0.26
CA CYS A 222 0.26 -14.26 1.01
C CYS A 222 -1.05 -14.49 1.79
N PRO A 223 -1.02 -14.57 3.13
CA PRO A 223 -2.23 -14.81 3.94
C PRO A 223 -3.33 -13.75 3.75
N ILE A 224 -2.95 -12.57 3.25
CA ILE A 224 -3.87 -11.46 2.99
C ILE A 224 -4.38 -11.57 1.56
N ARG A 225 -5.69 -11.75 1.41
CA ARG A 225 -6.33 -11.95 0.11
C ARG A 225 -6.03 -10.78 -0.82
N THR A 226 -5.72 -11.11 -2.09
CA THR A 226 -5.47 -10.17 -3.20
C THR A 226 -4.28 -9.21 -3.02
N LEU A 227 -3.51 -9.34 -1.94
CA LEU A 227 -2.23 -8.67 -1.80
C LEU A 227 -1.15 -9.54 -2.45
N GLN A 228 -0.59 -9.06 -3.57
CA GLN A 228 0.34 -9.83 -4.41
C GLN A 228 1.80 -9.70 -3.95
N ILE A 229 2.04 -9.91 -2.66
CA ILE A 229 3.38 -9.91 -2.08
C ILE A 229 3.56 -11.28 -1.43
N PRO A 230 4.07 -12.29 -2.17
CA PRO A 230 4.25 -13.63 -1.61
C PRO A 230 5.37 -13.63 -0.57
N GLY A 231 5.19 -14.47 0.45
CA GLY A 231 6.19 -14.81 1.45
C GLY A 231 6.15 -16.31 1.76
N VAL A 232 6.88 -16.73 2.78
CA VAL A 232 6.90 -18.13 3.25
C VAL A 232 6.21 -18.22 4.60
N THR A 233 5.07 -18.90 4.66
CA THR A 233 4.37 -19.22 5.92
C THR A 233 4.95 -20.50 6.51
N LEU A 234 5.36 -20.44 7.78
CA LEU A 234 5.81 -21.58 8.56
C LEU A 234 4.80 -21.87 9.67
N ILE A 235 4.44 -23.14 9.86
CA ILE A 235 3.53 -23.56 10.93
C ILE A 235 4.33 -24.39 11.93
N THR A 236 4.37 -23.92 13.17
CA THR A 236 4.89 -24.68 14.31
C THR A 236 3.73 -25.12 15.21
N ASP A 237 4.03 -25.91 16.24
CA ASP A 237 3.05 -26.36 17.23
C ASP A 237 2.31 -25.22 17.94
N LYS A 238 3.00 -24.10 18.16
CA LYS A 238 2.49 -22.99 18.99
C LYS A 238 2.14 -21.76 18.18
N ASN A 239 2.83 -21.52 17.06
CA ASN A 239 2.78 -20.24 16.36
C ASN A 239 2.87 -20.41 14.84
N ILE A 240 2.31 -19.43 14.15
CA ILE A 240 2.43 -19.29 12.69
C ILE A 240 3.38 -18.12 12.42
N TYR A 241 4.43 -18.39 11.66
CA TYR A 241 5.40 -17.39 11.23
C TYR A 241 5.19 -17.08 9.75
N HIS A 242 5.48 -15.85 9.35
CA HIS A 242 5.52 -15.44 7.96
C HIS A 242 6.84 -14.73 7.67
N ILE A 243 7.59 -15.28 6.72
CA ILE A 243 8.87 -14.76 6.29
C ILE A 243 8.68 -13.95 5.02
N ASP A 244 9.17 -12.71 5.06
CA ASP A 244 9.19 -11.78 3.95
C ASP A 244 10.61 -11.45 3.53
N VAL A 245 10.84 -11.42 2.21
CA VAL A 245 12.12 -10.95 1.65
C VAL A 245 11.99 -9.46 1.33
N LEU A 246 12.89 -8.65 1.89
CA LEU A 246 12.99 -7.22 1.66
C LEU A 246 13.89 -6.95 0.46
N ASP A 247 13.28 -6.61 -0.67
CA ASP A 247 13.95 -6.24 -1.92
C ASP A 247 13.32 -5.00 -2.57
N ASN A 248 13.73 -4.67 -3.81
CA ASN A 248 13.18 -3.52 -4.54
C ASN A 248 11.71 -3.70 -4.99
N LEU A 249 11.11 -4.89 -4.83
CA LEU A 249 9.70 -5.14 -5.07
C LEU A 249 8.84 -4.87 -3.83
N THR A 250 9.41 -4.96 -2.64
CA THR A 250 8.70 -4.77 -1.35
C THR A 250 9.09 -3.48 -0.61
N CYS A 251 10.23 -2.89 -0.98
CA CYS A 251 10.84 -1.74 -0.32
C CYS A 251 11.10 -0.59 -1.30
N PHE A 252 11.40 0.58 -0.74
CA PHE A 252 11.96 1.67 -1.53
C PHE A 252 13.30 1.26 -2.13
N ARG A 253 13.55 1.72 -3.35
CA ARG A 253 14.71 1.33 -4.17
C ARG A 253 16.01 1.50 -3.39
N ASN A 254 16.80 0.42 -3.35
CA ASN A 254 18.10 0.34 -2.67
C ASN A 254 18.04 0.51 -1.14
N THR A 255 16.86 0.41 -0.53
CA THR A 255 16.66 0.46 0.92
C THR A 255 16.02 -0.82 1.44
N ASN A 256 16.03 -1.01 2.76
CA ASN A 256 15.23 -2.03 3.45
C ASN A 256 13.94 -1.41 4.05
N ILE A 257 13.51 -0.24 3.58
CA ILE A 257 12.32 0.45 4.11
C ILE A 257 11.10 0.00 3.29
N PRO A 258 10.12 -0.69 3.90
CA PRO A 258 8.94 -1.17 3.20
C PRO A 258 8.12 -0.03 2.58
N HIS A 259 7.62 -0.21 1.36
CA HIS A 259 6.65 0.72 0.77
C HIS A 259 5.25 0.48 1.38
N GLY A 260 4.27 1.29 1.00
CA GLY A 260 2.91 1.28 1.56
C GLY A 260 2.20 -0.06 1.56
N LEU A 261 2.22 -0.80 0.45
CA LEU A 261 1.60 -2.14 0.39
C LEU A 261 2.30 -3.18 1.27
N MET A 262 3.62 -3.10 1.42
CA MET A 262 4.37 -3.99 2.31
C MET A 262 4.16 -3.62 3.78
N LYS A 263 4.12 -2.32 4.11
CA LYS A 263 3.67 -1.85 5.44
C LYS A 263 2.25 -2.33 5.75
N LEU A 264 1.36 -2.32 4.76
CA LEU A 264 0.01 -2.86 4.90
C LEU A 264 0.03 -4.36 5.17
N LYS A 265 0.84 -5.13 4.43
CA LYS A 265 1.04 -6.57 4.66
C LYS A 265 1.43 -6.84 6.10
N ILE A 266 2.51 -6.22 6.56
CA ILE A 266 3.04 -6.31 7.92
C ILE A 266 1.95 -5.98 8.95
N ARG A 267 1.20 -4.89 8.74
CA ARG A 267 0.13 -4.48 9.65
C ARG A 267 -0.98 -5.51 9.76
N LEU A 268 -1.41 -6.10 8.65
CA LEU A 268 -2.51 -7.07 8.66
C LEU A 268 -2.08 -8.44 9.19
N LEU A 269 -0.86 -8.88 8.89
CA LEU A 269 -0.30 -10.11 9.44
C LEU A 269 -0.28 -10.07 10.97
N SER A 270 0.09 -8.93 11.57
CA SER A 270 0.05 -8.80 13.03
C SER A 270 -1.36 -8.89 13.61
N ARG A 271 -2.38 -8.35 12.90
CA ARG A 271 -3.80 -8.49 13.28
C ARG A 271 -4.29 -9.94 13.19
N LEU A 272 -3.72 -10.72 12.27
CA LEU A 272 -3.99 -12.14 12.09
C LEU A 272 -3.12 -13.03 13.01
N LYS A 273 -2.33 -12.44 13.91
CA LYS A 273 -1.43 -13.14 14.85
C LYS A 273 -0.29 -13.92 14.18
N TYR A 274 0.10 -13.56 12.96
CA TYR A 274 1.32 -14.07 12.35
C TYR A 274 2.53 -13.38 12.96
N ARG A 275 3.53 -14.16 13.37
CA ARG A 275 4.85 -13.66 13.74
C ARG A 275 5.66 -13.39 12.48
N GLN A 276 6.30 -12.24 12.40
CA GLN A 276 6.92 -11.79 11.16
C GLN A 276 8.43 -11.89 11.25
N ILE A 277 9.03 -12.40 10.18
CA ILE A 277 10.47 -12.48 10.00
C ILE A 277 10.80 -11.76 8.69
N ALA A 278 11.74 -10.83 8.73
CA ALA A 278 12.14 -10.08 7.54
C ALA A 278 13.60 -10.41 7.18
N ILE A 279 13.82 -10.83 5.94
CA ILE A 279 15.14 -11.18 5.41
C ILE A 279 15.54 -10.16 4.35
N SER A 280 16.68 -9.50 4.50
CA SER A 280 17.17 -8.58 3.46
C SER A 280 17.69 -9.34 2.26
N ASN A 281 17.35 -8.88 1.04
CA ASN A 281 17.88 -9.47 -0.20
C ASN A 281 19.42 -9.42 -0.31
N ARG A 282 20.06 -8.57 0.51
CA ARG A 282 21.52 -8.47 0.61
C ARG A 282 22.15 -9.75 1.14
N MET A 283 21.44 -10.51 1.99
CA MET A 283 21.93 -11.78 2.51
C MET A 283 22.18 -12.79 1.38
N PHE A 284 21.36 -12.76 0.32
CA PHE A 284 21.46 -13.66 -0.83
C PHE A 284 22.62 -13.32 -1.80
N LYS A 285 23.47 -12.34 -1.47
CA LYS A 285 24.67 -12.02 -2.26
C LYS A 285 25.89 -12.82 -1.83
N ASP A 286 25.94 -13.31 -0.59
CA ASP A 286 27.03 -14.14 -0.07
C ASP A 286 26.63 -15.62 -0.10
N SER A 287 27.14 -16.37 -1.08
CA SER A 287 26.65 -17.74 -1.39
C SER A 287 27.08 -18.81 -0.38
N GLU A 288 28.24 -18.68 0.25
CA GLU A 288 28.84 -19.78 1.04
C GLU A 288 28.17 -19.99 2.41
N ALA A 289 27.57 -18.95 2.99
CA ALA A 289 26.94 -19.01 4.32
C ALA A 289 25.43 -18.70 4.32
N LEU A 290 24.81 -18.54 3.15
CA LEU A 290 23.41 -18.12 3.00
C LEU A 290 22.43 -19.08 3.69
N HIS A 291 22.58 -20.38 3.44
CA HIS A 291 21.70 -21.41 3.98
C HIS A 291 21.73 -21.37 5.51
N THR A 292 22.92 -21.47 6.09
CA THR A 292 23.15 -21.44 7.54
C THR A 292 22.64 -20.14 8.17
N ALA A 293 22.87 -18.99 7.54
CA ALA A 293 22.44 -17.70 8.07
C ALA A 293 20.90 -17.56 8.11
N ILE A 294 20.21 -17.97 7.04
CA ILE A 294 18.74 -17.94 6.99
C ILE A 294 18.16 -18.97 7.96
N GLU A 295 18.72 -20.17 7.99
CA GLU A 295 18.31 -21.25 8.89
C GLU A 295 18.43 -20.84 10.37
N LEU A 296 19.58 -20.32 10.78
CA LEU A 296 19.79 -19.81 12.14
C LEU A 296 18.81 -18.68 12.49
N LEU A 297 18.54 -17.79 11.54
CA LEU A 297 17.58 -16.69 11.74
C LEU A 297 16.16 -17.22 11.95
N ILE A 298 15.75 -18.25 11.22
CA ILE A 298 14.46 -18.92 11.41
C ILE A 298 14.41 -19.60 12.78
N ILE A 299 15.45 -20.38 13.12
CA ILE A 299 15.52 -21.12 14.40
C ILE A 299 15.48 -20.16 15.58
N ASN A 300 16.29 -19.10 15.56
CA ASN A 300 16.32 -18.08 16.62
C ASN A 300 14.96 -17.38 16.78
N SER A 301 14.31 -17.05 15.67
CA SER A 301 12.96 -16.45 15.70
C SER A 301 11.91 -17.39 16.31
N ILE A 302 12.08 -18.70 16.15
CA ILE A 302 11.21 -19.72 16.74
C ILE A 302 11.53 -19.90 18.24
N SER A 303 12.80 -19.89 18.62
CA SER A 303 13.27 -20.18 19.99
C SER A 303 13.08 -19.01 20.97
N GLU A 304 13.35 -17.77 20.56
CA GLU A 304 13.22 -16.55 21.38
C GLU A 304 11.80 -16.32 21.91
N ASN A 305 10.81 -17.01 21.34
CA ASN A 305 9.42 -16.88 21.72
C ASN A 305 8.84 -18.14 22.38
N LYS A 306 9.70 -19.00 22.94
CA LYS A 306 9.31 -20.10 23.83
C LYS A 306 9.19 -19.68 25.31
N THR A 307 9.69 -18.49 25.68
CA THR A 307 9.50 -17.81 26.97
C THR A 307 8.24 -16.96 26.96
#